data_AF-A0A917SBK6-F1
#
_entry.id   AF-A0A917SBK6-F1
#
_cell.length_a   1.000
_cell.length_b   1.000
_cell.length_c   1.000
_cell.angle_alpha   90.00
_cell.angle_beta   90.00
_cell.angle_gamma   90.00
#
_symmetry.space_group_name_H-M   'P 1'
#
loop_
_entity.id
_entity.type
_entity.pdbx_description
1 polymer ?
#
loop_
_entity_poly.entity_id
_entity_poly.type
_entity_poly.pdbx_seq_one_letter_code
_entity_poly.pdbx_strand_id
1 'polypeptide(L)'
;MAAEQIRGWEFQDGAKDWRVLSTSGVGAWFATASHRDGATLVRRIVDARAGDHAAGSMQPNVDLRGSGVQIWIPIPDTGRLTVADLALAQDISAAARELALTPDPSVPQNLEWGIDTEDKATLSPFWQTLLGYEDTEYDDLLDPLRRDPRVWFYPAAPRPLRDRIHFDVAVAAEIAEQRVADARPHGARGDWSPHDGRVLLTDAEGNEVDYIPAGGLGDGSGVTDWRLLFGGMVFYPTRDFEQSATFASNVAQVADEVGLPLMIDIRPAGIMIDTGKDQWEDERFGETARRVQTAAREEGLTADPRRLRFLQVCIDAVDVPSVREFWRVVLGYQNDPREFVTDIYDPRRLNHPMIFQQMDPNDIARREQRNRIHLDLYLPDDQVAGRKLAALAAGGRYTRDDGGTIADPEGNEVDIGKAIADRPV
;
A
#
# COMPACT_ATOMS: atom_id res chain seq x y z
N MET A 1 22.57 2.58 -26.11
CA MET A 1 23.51 1.76 -25.30
C MET A 1 22.70 1.16 -24.16
N ALA A 2 22.92 -0.09 -23.77
CA ALA A 2 22.23 -0.64 -22.60
C ALA A 2 22.63 0.18 -21.36
N ALA A 3 21.66 0.50 -20.50
CA ALA A 3 21.95 1.21 -19.26
C ALA A 3 22.89 0.38 -18.39
N GLU A 4 23.89 1.02 -17.78
CA GLU A 4 24.84 0.35 -16.90
C GLU A 4 24.13 -0.08 -15.61
N GLN A 5 24.11 -1.40 -15.36
CA GLN A 5 23.44 -2.01 -14.23
C GLN A 5 24.29 -1.90 -12.96
N ILE A 6 23.63 -1.80 -11.80
CA ILE A 6 24.27 -1.78 -10.48
C ILE A 6 23.61 -2.79 -9.55
N ARG A 7 24.38 -3.42 -8.66
CA ARG A 7 23.85 -4.38 -7.67
C ARG A 7 23.22 -3.62 -6.50
N GLY A 8 22.25 -4.26 -5.82
CA GLY A 8 21.58 -3.65 -4.67
C GLY A 8 22.53 -3.18 -3.56
N TRP A 9 23.56 -3.96 -3.22
CA TRP A 9 24.53 -3.53 -2.19
C TRP A 9 25.43 -2.37 -2.66
N GLU A 10 25.75 -2.27 -3.95
CA GLU A 10 26.50 -1.13 -4.52
C GLU A 10 25.65 0.13 -4.47
N PHE A 11 24.36 0.02 -4.82
CA PHE A 11 23.39 1.11 -4.68
C PHE A 11 23.30 1.59 -3.23
N GLN A 12 23.12 0.65 -2.30
CA GLN A 12 23.02 0.92 -0.87
C GLN A 12 24.28 1.60 -0.31
N ASP A 13 25.45 1.29 -0.87
CA ASP A 13 26.71 1.95 -0.50
C ASP A 13 26.84 3.35 -1.07
N GLY A 14 26.37 3.59 -2.29
CA GLY A 14 26.37 4.90 -2.94
C GLY A 14 25.29 5.87 -2.43
N ALA A 15 24.20 5.36 -1.85
CA ALA A 15 23.07 6.15 -1.37
C ALA A 15 22.59 5.68 0.02
N LYS A 16 23.22 6.20 1.08
CA LYS A 16 23.02 5.75 2.47
C LYS A 16 21.64 6.05 3.06
N ASP A 17 20.94 7.04 2.51
CA ASP A 17 19.59 7.44 2.92
C ASP A 17 18.51 6.49 2.38
N TRP A 18 18.86 5.66 1.39
CA TRP A 18 17.93 4.80 0.66
C TRP A 18 18.00 3.37 1.17
N ARG A 19 16.96 2.58 0.92
CA ARG A 19 16.90 1.15 1.23
C ARG A 19 16.40 0.39 0.03
N VAL A 20 17.19 -0.60 -0.39
CA VAL A 20 16.82 -1.53 -1.45
C VAL A 20 15.91 -2.60 -0.83
N LEU A 21 14.65 -2.64 -1.25
CA LEU A 21 13.59 -3.44 -0.66
C LEU A 21 12.79 -4.19 -1.75
N SER A 22 12.88 -5.53 -1.68
CA SER A 22 12.28 -6.55 -2.55
C SER A 22 12.36 -6.22 -4.05
N THR A 23 11.37 -6.74 -4.78
CA THR A 23 10.99 -6.46 -6.16
C THR A 23 10.39 -5.06 -6.36
N SER A 24 10.10 -4.33 -5.28
CA SER A 24 9.40 -3.03 -5.29
C SER A 24 10.31 -1.84 -5.58
N GLY A 25 11.63 -1.99 -5.42
CA GLY A 25 12.62 -0.98 -5.79
C GLY A 25 13.45 -0.46 -4.62
N VAL A 26 13.77 0.83 -4.68
CA VAL A 26 14.58 1.51 -3.67
C VAL A 26 13.79 2.66 -3.07
N GLY A 27 13.63 2.64 -1.75
CA GLY A 27 12.83 3.59 -1.00
C GLY A 27 13.67 4.49 -0.09
N ALA A 28 13.31 5.75 0.03
CA ALA A 28 13.83 6.66 1.05
C ALA A 28 12.68 7.40 1.73
N TRP A 29 12.87 7.74 3.00
CA TRP A 29 11.97 8.61 3.75
C TRP A 29 12.73 9.85 4.22
N PHE A 30 12.15 11.02 4.00
CA PHE A 30 12.66 12.29 4.50
C PHE A 30 11.60 12.95 5.38
N ALA A 31 11.94 13.18 6.66
CA ALA A 31 11.03 13.81 7.61
C ALA A 31 10.81 15.29 7.29
N THR A 32 9.56 15.76 7.40
CA THR A 32 9.16 17.15 7.21
C THR A 32 8.25 17.61 8.35
N ALA A 33 8.09 18.94 8.50
CA ALA A 33 7.21 19.50 9.52
C ALA A 33 5.79 19.81 9.00
N SER A 34 5.59 19.74 7.68
CA SER A 34 4.33 20.06 7.00
C SER A 34 4.25 19.40 5.62
N HIS A 35 3.07 19.42 4.99
CA HIS A 35 2.92 18.97 3.61
C HIS A 35 3.65 19.92 2.66
N ARG A 36 3.64 21.24 2.91
CA ARG A 36 4.30 22.24 2.06
C ARG A 36 5.82 22.07 2.03
N ASP A 37 6.44 21.72 3.15
CA ASP A 37 7.88 21.41 3.20
C ASP A 37 8.20 20.18 2.34
N GLY A 38 7.36 19.14 2.41
CA GLY A 38 7.50 17.96 1.57
C GLY A 38 7.27 18.25 0.09
N ALA A 39 6.24 19.03 -0.26
CA ALA A 39 5.98 19.47 -1.63
C ALA A 39 7.15 20.27 -2.23
N THR A 40 7.90 21.00 -1.39
CA THR A 40 9.12 21.69 -1.82
C THR A 40 10.19 20.70 -2.29
N LEU A 41 10.38 19.57 -1.59
CA LEU A 41 11.27 18.50 -2.06
C LEU A 41 10.75 17.91 -3.38
N VAL A 42 9.45 17.64 -3.50
CA VAL A 42 8.85 17.11 -4.75
C VAL A 42 9.14 18.03 -5.94
N ARG A 43 9.04 19.36 -5.78
CA ARG A 43 9.41 20.32 -6.82
C ARG A 43 10.89 20.26 -7.19
N ARG A 44 11.79 20.06 -6.22
CA ARG A 44 13.23 19.87 -6.51
C ARG A 44 13.51 18.62 -7.34
N ILE A 45 12.71 17.56 -7.18
CA ILE A 45 12.82 16.35 -8.02
C ILE A 45 12.50 16.69 -9.48
N VAL A 46 11.45 17.50 -9.72
CA VAL A 46 11.12 17.99 -11.08
C VAL A 46 12.29 18.77 -11.68
N ASP A 47 12.85 19.70 -10.92
CA ASP A 47 13.96 20.55 -11.39
C ASP A 47 15.22 19.73 -11.72
N ALA A 48 15.56 18.74 -10.88
CA ALA A 48 16.68 17.83 -11.10
C ALA A 48 16.50 16.98 -12.38
N ARG A 49 15.25 16.74 -12.79
CA ARG A 49 14.89 15.94 -13.96
C ARG A 49 14.55 16.75 -15.22
N ALA A 50 14.64 18.09 -15.18
CA ALA A 50 14.24 18.95 -16.29
C ALA A 50 15.02 18.71 -17.61
N GLY A 51 16.15 17.99 -17.57
CA GLY A 51 16.93 17.60 -18.75
C GLY A 51 16.60 16.20 -19.32
N ASP A 52 15.89 15.36 -18.57
CA ASP A 52 15.69 13.92 -18.85
C ASP A 52 14.33 13.64 -19.52
N HIS A 53 13.97 14.43 -20.55
CA HIS A 53 12.71 14.30 -21.30
C HIS A 53 12.57 13.02 -22.15
N ALA A 54 13.46 12.03 -21.99
CA ALA A 54 13.24 10.72 -22.58
C ALA A 54 12.01 10.10 -21.90
N ALA A 55 10.89 10.06 -22.63
CA ALA A 55 9.71 9.29 -22.24
C ALA A 55 10.15 7.87 -21.87
N GLY A 56 10.02 7.51 -20.59
CA GLY A 56 10.43 6.21 -20.06
C GLY A 56 11.64 6.21 -19.11
N SER A 57 12.26 7.35 -18.77
CA SER A 57 13.12 7.39 -17.57
C SER A 57 12.23 7.42 -16.32
N MET A 58 12.39 6.42 -15.44
CA MET A 58 11.46 6.07 -14.35
C MET A 58 11.15 7.27 -13.45
N GLN A 59 9.91 7.77 -13.52
CA GLN A 59 9.40 8.74 -12.56
C GLN A 59 9.27 8.03 -11.20
N PRO A 60 9.83 8.59 -10.13
CA PRO A 60 9.68 7.99 -8.82
C PRO A 60 8.22 8.06 -8.36
N ASN A 61 7.80 7.05 -7.62
CA ASN A 61 6.56 7.12 -6.85
C ASN A 61 6.84 7.97 -5.60
N VAL A 62 5.94 8.89 -5.28
CA VAL A 62 6.10 9.78 -4.12
C VAL A 62 4.86 9.70 -3.24
N ASP A 63 5.06 9.45 -1.95
CA ASP A 63 4.02 9.47 -0.94
C ASP A 63 4.28 10.67 -0.02
N LEU A 64 3.57 11.77 -0.27
CA LEU A 64 3.67 12.99 0.52
C LEU A 64 2.68 12.92 1.69
N ARG A 65 3.21 13.13 2.90
CA ARG A 65 2.47 13.16 4.17
C ARG A 65 2.83 14.46 4.90
N GLY A 66 2.02 14.84 5.89
CA GLY A 66 2.33 16.02 6.71
C GLY A 66 3.61 15.89 7.55
N SER A 67 4.07 14.65 7.79
CA SER A 67 5.26 14.34 8.58
C SER A 67 6.50 13.98 7.76
N GLY A 68 6.36 13.86 6.44
CA GLY A 68 7.48 13.53 5.57
C GLY A 68 7.08 13.08 4.17
N VAL A 69 8.09 12.71 3.40
CA VAL A 69 7.97 12.27 2.02
C VAL A 69 8.65 10.90 1.88
N GLN A 70 7.90 9.90 1.43
CA GLN A 70 8.48 8.67 0.92
C GLN A 70 8.71 8.81 -0.59
N ILE A 71 9.87 8.36 -1.06
CA ILE A 71 10.20 8.33 -2.47
C ILE A 71 10.65 6.91 -2.80
N TRP A 72 10.04 6.33 -3.83
CA TRP A 72 10.38 5.03 -4.36
C TRP A 72 10.82 5.16 -5.82
N ILE A 73 12.03 4.69 -6.12
CA ILE A 73 12.46 4.47 -7.50
C ILE A 73 12.16 3.00 -7.81
N PRO A 74 11.18 2.72 -8.70
CA PRO A 74 10.82 1.34 -9.01
C PRO A 74 11.95 0.65 -9.79
N ILE A 75 12.07 -0.68 -9.65
CA ILE A 75 12.97 -1.45 -10.50
C ILE A 75 12.43 -1.37 -11.94
N PRO A 76 13.23 -0.97 -12.94
CA PRO A 76 12.82 -1.01 -14.34
C PRO A 76 12.43 -2.43 -14.77
N ASP A 77 11.59 -2.58 -15.79
CA ASP A 77 11.16 -3.88 -16.37
C ASP A 77 12.33 -4.82 -16.72
N THR A 78 13.53 -4.28 -16.90
CA THR A 78 14.78 -5.06 -17.05
C THR A 78 15.20 -5.85 -15.80
N GLY A 79 14.48 -5.70 -14.69
CA GLY A 79 14.71 -6.39 -13.41
C GLY A 79 15.94 -5.91 -12.63
N ARG A 80 16.57 -4.80 -13.04
CA ARG A 80 17.82 -4.32 -12.43
C ARG A 80 17.90 -2.81 -12.31
N LEU A 81 18.39 -2.36 -11.15
CA LEU A 81 18.78 -0.98 -10.90
C LEU A 81 19.94 -0.59 -11.81
N THR A 82 20.03 0.70 -12.11
CA THR A 82 21.05 1.30 -12.98
C THR A 82 21.86 2.36 -12.25
N VAL A 83 23.01 2.73 -12.83
CA VAL A 83 23.80 3.88 -12.36
C VAL A 83 23.00 5.19 -12.41
N ALA A 84 22.05 5.32 -13.35
CA ALA A 84 21.16 6.47 -13.44
C ALA A 84 20.16 6.53 -12.27
N ASP A 85 19.67 5.38 -11.80
CA ASP A 85 18.81 5.31 -10.61
C ASP A 85 19.59 5.72 -9.36
N LEU A 86 20.86 5.30 -9.25
CA LEU A 86 21.73 5.73 -8.15
C LEU A 86 21.99 7.24 -8.20
N ALA A 87 22.27 7.80 -9.37
CA ALA A 87 22.46 9.23 -9.54
C ALA A 87 21.20 10.01 -9.12
N LEU A 88 20.01 9.56 -9.56
CA LEU A 88 18.75 10.17 -9.11
C LEU A 88 18.62 10.13 -7.58
N ALA A 89 18.85 8.98 -6.95
CA ALA A 89 18.78 8.86 -5.50
C ALA A 89 19.74 9.82 -4.78
N GLN A 90 20.95 10.00 -5.31
CA GLN A 90 21.96 10.92 -4.77
C GLN A 90 21.53 12.39 -4.92
N ASP A 91 20.98 12.76 -6.07
CA ASP A 91 20.47 14.11 -6.34
C ASP A 91 19.29 14.47 -5.43
N ILE A 92 18.37 13.53 -5.22
CA ILE A 92 17.25 13.68 -4.28
C ILE A 92 17.75 13.84 -2.85
N SER A 93 18.69 13.00 -2.41
CA SER A 93 19.34 13.12 -1.10
C SER A 93 20.05 14.47 -0.95
N ALA A 94 20.69 14.99 -2.00
CA ALA A 94 21.32 16.30 -1.98
C ALA A 94 20.28 17.43 -1.82
N ALA A 95 19.20 17.40 -2.60
CA ALA A 95 18.09 18.34 -2.48
C ALA A 95 17.44 18.30 -1.09
N ALA A 96 17.23 17.11 -0.53
CA ALA A 96 16.70 16.96 0.82
C ALA A 96 17.64 17.59 1.87
N ARG A 97 18.96 17.41 1.75
CA ARG A 97 19.94 18.05 2.63
C ARG A 97 19.96 19.57 2.50
N GLU A 98 19.84 20.10 1.28
CA GLU A 98 19.75 21.56 1.05
C GLU A 98 18.50 22.16 1.71
N LEU A 99 17.42 21.40 1.78
CA LEU A 99 16.19 21.75 2.49
C LEU A 99 16.24 21.42 4.00
N ALA A 100 17.38 20.97 4.53
CA ALA A 100 17.57 20.54 5.91
C ALA A 100 16.61 19.43 6.37
N LEU A 101 16.13 18.59 5.44
CA LEU A 101 15.30 17.44 5.74
C LEU A 101 16.16 16.29 6.24
N THR A 102 15.65 15.57 7.25
CA THR A 102 16.37 14.46 7.87
C THR A 102 15.91 13.14 7.25
N PRO A 103 16.82 12.35 6.63
CA PRO A 103 16.47 11.01 6.19
C PRO A 103 16.27 10.09 7.41
N ASP A 104 15.26 9.24 7.36
CA ASP A 104 15.08 8.14 8.32
C ASP A 104 15.07 6.81 7.56
N PRO A 105 16.23 6.16 7.45
CA PRO A 105 16.33 4.99 6.61
C PRO A 105 15.85 3.70 7.32
N SER A 106 15.30 3.81 8.54
CA SER A 106 14.59 2.72 9.20
C SER A 106 13.11 2.61 8.78
N VAL A 107 12.58 3.64 8.12
CA VAL A 107 11.16 3.76 7.74
C VAL A 107 10.76 2.93 6.52
N PRO A 108 11.53 2.88 5.42
CA PRO A 108 11.14 2.10 4.26
C PRO A 108 10.86 0.65 4.66
N GLN A 109 9.66 0.18 4.33
CA GLN A 109 9.23 -1.21 4.48
C GLN A 109 8.37 -1.56 3.28
N ASN A 110 8.37 -2.84 2.87
CA ASN A 110 7.55 -3.32 1.77
C ASN A 110 6.78 -4.56 2.22
N LEU A 111 5.48 -4.56 1.94
CA LEU A 111 4.55 -5.65 2.24
C LEU A 111 4.18 -6.37 0.94
N GLU A 112 4.09 -7.69 0.99
CA GLU A 112 3.55 -8.51 -0.09
C GLU A 112 2.64 -9.59 0.50
N TRP A 113 1.57 -9.95 -0.19
CA TRP A 113 0.65 -11.01 0.24
C TRP A 113 0.86 -12.26 -0.60
N GLY A 114 1.18 -13.37 0.06
CA GLY A 114 1.23 -14.69 -0.55
C GLY A 114 -0.14 -15.38 -0.47
N ILE A 115 -0.56 -15.98 -1.58
CA ILE A 115 -1.76 -16.82 -1.65
C ILE A 115 -1.35 -18.23 -2.08
N ASP A 116 -1.42 -19.14 -1.13
CA ASP A 116 -1.17 -20.55 -1.38
C ASP A 116 -2.35 -21.18 -2.14
N THR A 117 -2.06 -21.86 -3.26
CA THR A 117 -3.07 -22.43 -4.17
C THR A 117 -2.54 -23.68 -4.88
N GLU A 118 -3.43 -24.62 -5.22
CA GLU A 118 -3.05 -25.76 -6.08
C GLU A 118 -3.11 -25.42 -7.57
N ASP A 119 -3.94 -24.44 -7.94
CA ASP A 119 -4.19 -24.04 -9.31
C ASP A 119 -4.30 -22.52 -9.43
N LYS A 120 -3.13 -21.90 -9.50
CA LYS A 120 -2.99 -20.47 -9.73
C LYS A 120 -3.74 -20.01 -10.99
N ALA A 121 -3.71 -20.76 -12.08
CA ALA A 121 -4.29 -20.32 -13.34
C ALA A 121 -5.80 -20.10 -13.22
N THR A 122 -6.45 -20.88 -12.35
CA THR A 122 -7.85 -20.69 -11.97
C THR A 122 -8.04 -19.54 -10.97
N LEU A 123 -7.13 -19.37 -10.01
CA LEU A 123 -7.28 -18.39 -8.91
C LEU A 123 -6.93 -16.95 -9.30
N SER A 124 -5.85 -16.75 -10.05
CA SER A 124 -5.27 -15.42 -10.33
C SER A 124 -6.27 -14.44 -10.97
N PRO A 125 -7.08 -14.82 -11.98
CA PRO A 125 -8.02 -13.89 -12.63
C PRO A 125 -9.10 -13.34 -11.69
N PHE A 126 -9.51 -14.09 -10.65
CA PHE A 126 -10.40 -13.58 -9.60
C PHE A 126 -9.77 -12.41 -8.86
N TRP A 127 -8.54 -12.61 -8.36
CA TRP A 127 -7.81 -11.61 -7.57
C TRP A 127 -7.45 -10.40 -8.43
N GLN A 128 -6.97 -10.63 -9.65
CA GLN A 128 -6.67 -9.58 -10.63
C GLN A 128 -7.89 -8.67 -10.85
N THR A 129 -9.07 -9.27 -11.08
CA THR A 129 -10.29 -8.53 -11.42
C THR A 129 -10.82 -7.71 -10.24
N LEU A 130 -10.96 -8.32 -9.06
CA LEU A 130 -11.52 -7.63 -7.90
C LEU A 130 -10.58 -6.56 -7.36
N LEU A 131 -9.28 -6.86 -7.24
CA LEU A 131 -8.28 -5.87 -6.86
C LEU A 131 -8.08 -4.82 -7.96
N GLY A 132 -8.36 -5.13 -9.22
CA GLY A 132 -8.03 -4.25 -10.35
C GLY A 132 -6.52 -4.11 -10.53
N TYR A 133 -5.79 -5.20 -10.27
CA TYR A 133 -4.34 -5.29 -10.43
C TYR A 133 -3.98 -5.67 -11.87
N GLU A 134 -2.73 -5.41 -12.24
CA GLU A 134 -2.14 -5.93 -13.47
C GLU A 134 -1.35 -7.20 -13.19
N ASP A 135 -1.42 -8.15 -14.13
CA ASP A 135 -0.56 -9.32 -14.13
C ASP A 135 0.81 -8.93 -14.66
N THR A 136 1.86 -9.50 -14.08
CA THR A 136 3.25 -9.17 -14.44
C THR A 136 3.93 -10.36 -15.12
N GLU A 137 5.07 -10.11 -15.75
CA GLU A 137 5.90 -11.20 -16.30
C GLU A 137 6.47 -12.15 -15.23
N TYR A 138 6.42 -11.75 -13.96
CA TYR A 138 6.90 -12.52 -12.81
C TYR A 138 5.83 -13.41 -12.20
N ASP A 139 4.69 -13.55 -12.89
CA ASP A 139 3.62 -14.44 -12.46
C ASP A 139 3.10 -13.99 -11.07
N ASP A 140 2.79 -12.70 -10.94
CA ASP A 140 2.21 -12.08 -9.76
C ASP A 140 1.32 -10.88 -10.15
N LEU A 141 0.60 -10.34 -9.17
CA LEU A 141 -0.33 -9.23 -9.37
C LEU A 141 0.18 -7.98 -8.68
N LEU A 142 0.15 -6.86 -9.41
CA LEU A 142 0.55 -5.56 -8.89
C LEU A 142 -0.54 -4.51 -9.07
N ASP A 143 -0.65 -3.62 -8.08
CA ASP A 143 -1.43 -2.41 -8.24
C ASP A 143 -0.79 -1.52 -9.32
N PRO A 144 -1.52 -1.09 -10.38
CA PRO A 144 -1.00 -0.18 -11.40
C PRO A 144 -0.55 1.18 -10.83
N LEU A 145 -1.08 1.56 -9.67
CA LEU A 145 -0.63 2.75 -8.94
C LEU A 145 0.46 2.46 -7.90
N ARG A 146 0.89 1.22 -7.72
CA ARG A 146 1.94 0.82 -6.75
C ARG A 146 1.69 1.42 -5.36
N ARG A 147 0.43 1.45 -4.94
CA ARG A 147 -0.02 1.94 -3.64
C ARG A 147 -0.34 0.77 -2.72
N ASP A 148 -0.91 -0.28 -3.30
CA ASP A 148 -1.24 -1.48 -2.56
C ASP A 148 -0.17 -2.58 -2.71
N PRO A 149 -0.01 -3.46 -1.71
CA PRO A 149 0.94 -4.57 -1.72
C PRO A 149 0.81 -5.49 -2.95
N ARG A 150 1.94 -6.03 -3.40
CA ARG A 150 1.96 -7.13 -4.38
C ARG A 150 1.18 -8.33 -3.85
N VAL A 151 0.49 -9.04 -4.74
CA VAL A 151 -0.08 -10.36 -4.46
C VAL A 151 0.63 -11.40 -5.30
N TRP A 152 1.23 -12.40 -4.66
CA TRP A 152 1.92 -13.51 -5.32
C TRP A 152 1.31 -14.86 -4.91
N PHE A 153 1.63 -15.92 -5.64
CA PHE A 153 1.00 -17.23 -5.45
C PHE A 153 2.03 -18.33 -5.20
N TYR A 154 1.72 -19.25 -4.28
CA TYR A 154 2.59 -20.38 -3.95
C TYR A 154 1.90 -21.73 -4.18
N PRO A 155 2.54 -22.70 -4.85
CA PRO A 155 1.97 -24.04 -4.97
C PRO A 155 1.81 -24.74 -3.61
N ALA A 156 0.58 -25.09 -3.24
CA ALA A 156 0.27 -25.76 -1.99
C ALA A 156 -0.85 -26.80 -2.14
N ALA A 157 -0.93 -27.73 -1.18
CA ALA A 157 -2.04 -28.67 -1.12
C ALA A 157 -3.35 -27.97 -0.68
N PRO A 158 -4.52 -28.43 -1.17
CA PRO A 158 -5.82 -27.85 -0.81
C PRO A 158 -6.09 -27.83 0.69
N ARG A 159 -6.72 -26.75 1.12
CA ARG A 159 -7.18 -26.55 2.50
C ARG A 159 -8.65 -26.16 2.45
N PRO A 160 -9.59 -27.05 2.82
CA PRO A 160 -11.00 -26.88 2.49
C PRO A 160 -11.78 -25.93 3.39
N LEU A 161 -11.23 -25.55 4.55
CA LEU A 161 -11.92 -24.65 5.48
C LEU A 161 -11.66 -23.18 5.11
N ARG A 162 -12.63 -22.33 5.43
CA ARG A 162 -12.56 -20.87 5.28
C ARG A 162 -11.29 -20.30 5.92
N ASP A 163 -10.61 -19.39 5.23
CA ASP A 163 -9.36 -18.79 5.74
C ASP A 163 -9.64 -17.81 6.87
N ARG A 164 -8.70 -17.60 7.80
CA ARG A 164 -8.86 -16.57 8.85
C ARG A 164 -8.42 -15.18 8.39
N ILE A 165 -7.80 -15.07 7.22
CA ILE A 165 -7.39 -13.79 6.64
C ILE A 165 -8.25 -13.54 5.41
N HIS A 166 -8.76 -12.32 5.26
CA HIS A 166 -9.51 -11.88 4.09
C HIS A 166 -9.26 -10.40 3.81
N PHE A 167 -9.65 -9.95 2.62
CA PHE A 167 -9.48 -8.55 2.22
C PHE A 167 -10.83 -7.84 2.14
N ASP A 168 -10.91 -6.66 2.75
CA ASP A 168 -11.96 -5.70 2.52
C ASP A 168 -11.51 -4.76 1.40
N VAL A 169 -12.24 -4.77 0.30
CA VAL A 169 -11.92 -3.98 -0.89
C VAL A 169 -13.08 -3.05 -1.17
N ALA A 170 -12.93 -1.78 -0.77
CA ALA A 170 -13.88 -0.74 -1.10
C ALA A 170 -13.49 -0.06 -2.41
N VAL A 171 -14.45 0.06 -3.32
CA VAL A 171 -14.28 0.68 -4.66
C VAL A 171 -15.43 1.62 -4.96
N ALA A 172 -15.23 2.50 -5.94
CA ALA A 172 -16.30 3.37 -6.42
C ALA A 172 -17.50 2.54 -6.91
N ALA A 173 -18.71 2.88 -6.47
CA ALA A 173 -19.93 2.14 -6.81
C ALA A 173 -20.13 1.98 -8.32
N GLU A 174 -19.65 2.93 -9.12
CA GLU A 174 -19.71 2.96 -10.59
C GLU A 174 -18.93 1.82 -11.27
N ILE A 175 -17.97 1.21 -10.58
CA ILE A 175 -17.17 0.09 -11.13
C ILE A 175 -17.43 -1.25 -10.42
N ALA A 176 -18.05 -1.22 -9.24
CA ALA A 176 -18.18 -2.40 -8.39
C ALA A 176 -18.96 -3.52 -9.08
N GLU A 177 -20.17 -3.22 -9.59
CA GLU A 177 -21.03 -4.21 -10.24
C GLU A 177 -20.37 -4.84 -11.47
N GLN A 178 -19.71 -4.03 -12.30
CA GLN A 178 -19.00 -4.52 -13.48
C GLN A 178 -17.85 -5.45 -13.10
N ARG A 179 -17.03 -5.09 -12.10
CA ARG A 179 -15.92 -5.95 -11.64
C ARG A 179 -16.41 -7.26 -11.04
N VAL A 180 -17.52 -7.24 -10.28
CA VAL A 180 -18.13 -8.48 -9.77
C VAL A 180 -18.62 -9.34 -10.93
N ALA A 181 -19.29 -8.76 -11.92
CA ALA A 181 -19.74 -9.47 -13.11
C ALA A 181 -18.57 -10.09 -13.89
N ASP A 182 -17.49 -9.34 -14.07
CA ASP A 182 -16.26 -9.80 -14.75
C ASP A 182 -15.54 -10.90 -13.96
N ALA A 183 -15.64 -10.92 -12.63
CA ALA A 183 -15.05 -11.95 -11.79
C ALA A 183 -15.84 -13.27 -11.81
N ARG A 184 -17.16 -13.27 -12.15
CA ARG A 184 -17.99 -14.50 -12.16
C ARG A 184 -17.50 -15.57 -13.14
N PRO A 185 -17.17 -15.25 -14.41
CA PRO A 185 -16.55 -16.22 -15.33
C PRO A 185 -15.24 -16.82 -14.80
N HIS A 186 -14.55 -16.10 -13.92
CA HIS A 186 -13.31 -16.52 -13.26
C HIS A 186 -13.53 -17.26 -11.94
N GLY A 187 -14.74 -17.78 -11.71
CA GLY A 187 -15.05 -18.64 -10.58
C GLY A 187 -15.43 -17.91 -9.29
N ALA A 188 -15.63 -16.59 -9.30
CA ALA A 188 -16.11 -15.85 -8.14
C ALA A 188 -17.48 -16.37 -7.65
N ARG A 189 -17.55 -16.78 -6.38
CA ARG A 189 -18.76 -17.29 -5.71
C ARG A 189 -19.24 -16.30 -4.64
N GLY A 190 -20.40 -16.56 -4.04
CA GLY A 190 -21.02 -15.69 -3.03
C GLY A 190 -22.22 -14.90 -3.56
N ASP A 191 -23.22 -14.68 -2.71
CA ASP A 191 -24.40 -13.86 -3.01
C ASP A 191 -24.07 -12.39 -2.75
N TRP A 192 -23.66 -11.68 -3.81
CA TRP A 192 -23.28 -10.27 -3.72
C TRP A 192 -24.51 -9.40 -3.97
N SER A 193 -25.02 -8.81 -2.90
CA SER A 193 -26.15 -7.88 -2.89
C SER A 193 -25.87 -6.77 -1.86
N PRO A 194 -25.11 -5.73 -2.25
CA PRO A 194 -24.67 -4.69 -1.33
C PRO A 194 -25.80 -3.90 -0.67
N HIS A 195 -26.94 -3.74 -1.36
CA HIS A 195 -28.13 -3.09 -0.80
C HIS A 195 -28.69 -3.82 0.42
N ASP A 196 -28.45 -5.12 0.52
CA ASP A 196 -28.84 -5.95 1.66
C ASP A 196 -27.65 -6.25 2.60
N GLY A 197 -26.53 -5.54 2.45
CA GLY A 197 -25.30 -5.73 3.23
C GLY A 197 -24.50 -6.99 2.89
N ARG A 198 -24.85 -7.71 1.81
CA ARG A 198 -24.11 -8.90 1.37
C ARG A 198 -23.02 -8.50 0.38
N VAL A 199 -21.78 -8.42 0.86
CA VAL A 199 -20.63 -7.97 0.05
C VAL A 199 -19.56 -9.04 -0.16
N LEU A 200 -19.70 -10.20 0.50
CA LEU A 200 -18.74 -11.29 0.44
C LEU A 200 -18.72 -11.97 -0.93
N LEU A 201 -17.51 -12.06 -1.49
CA LEU A 201 -17.17 -12.91 -2.63
C LEU A 201 -16.09 -13.89 -2.21
N THR A 202 -16.09 -15.07 -2.83
CA THR A 202 -14.99 -16.03 -2.66
C THR A 202 -14.39 -16.43 -3.99
N ASP A 203 -13.10 -16.75 -3.98
CA ASP A 203 -12.47 -17.44 -5.10
C ASP A 203 -12.88 -18.93 -5.15
N ALA A 204 -12.27 -19.69 -6.07
CA ALA A 204 -12.56 -21.10 -6.26
C ALA A 204 -12.16 -22.00 -5.08
N GLU A 205 -11.19 -21.55 -4.27
CA GLU A 205 -10.67 -22.26 -3.09
C GLU A 205 -11.27 -21.75 -1.77
N GLY A 206 -12.15 -20.74 -1.83
CA GLY A 206 -12.86 -20.22 -0.66
C GLY A 206 -12.09 -19.16 0.12
N ASN A 207 -11.09 -18.51 -0.49
CA ASN A 207 -10.54 -17.27 0.06
C ASN A 207 -11.52 -16.12 -0.18
N GLU A 208 -11.53 -15.16 0.72
CA GLU A 208 -12.63 -14.21 0.84
C GLU A 208 -12.21 -12.78 0.55
N VAL A 209 -13.13 -12.06 -0.11
CA VAL A 209 -13.06 -10.63 -0.32
C VAL A 209 -14.43 -10.03 -0.01
N ASP A 210 -14.50 -9.13 0.96
CA ASP A 210 -15.66 -8.26 1.14
C ASP A 210 -15.55 -7.11 0.13
N TYR A 211 -16.36 -7.19 -0.93
CA TYR A 211 -16.29 -6.27 -2.06
C TYR A 211 -17.34 -5.17 -1.94
N ILE A 212 -16.90 -4.00 -1.49
CA ILE A 212 -17.78 -2.96 -0.96
C ILE A 212 -17.92 -1.82 -1.97
N PRO A 213 -19.10 -1.60 -2.58
CA PRO A 213 -19.33 -0.40 -3.36
C PRO A 213 -19.49 0.80 -2.44
N ALA A 214 -18.78 1.89 -2.72
CA ALA A 214 -18.91 3.12 -1.98
C ALA A 214 -19.17 4.33 -2.89
N GLY A 215 -20.08 5.18 -2.43
CA GLY A 215 -20.53 6.38 -3.13
C GLY A 215 -19.75 7.64 -2.71
N GLY A 216 -20.11 8.76 -3.33
CA GLY A 216 -19.68 10.08 -2.89
C GLY A 216 -20.61 10.67 -1.82
N LEU A 217 -20.29 11.89 -1.39
CA LEU A 217 -21.26 12.70 -0.65
C LEU A 217 -22.41 13.09 -1.59
N GLY A 218 -23.64 13.12 -1.06
CA GLY A 218 -24.85 13.36 -1.85
C GLY A 218 -24.82 14.64 -2.69
N ASP A 219 -25.69 14.68 -3.71
CA ASP A 219 -25.81 15.81 -4.63
C ASP A 219 -25.98 17.14 -3.88
N GLY A 220 -25.28 18.18 -4.34
CA GLY A 220 -25.29 19.51 -3.72
C GLY A 220 -24.22 19.75 -2.64
N SER A 221 -23.45 18.72 -2.26
CA SER A 221 -22.32 18.83 -1.32
C SER A 221 -21.16 19.68 -1.83
N GLY A 222 -21.07 19.91 -3.15
CA GLY A 222 -19.98 20.66 -3.77
C GLY A 222 -18.65 19.89 -3.81
N VAL A 223 -18.64 18.59 -3.51
CA VAL A 223 -17.44 17.72 -3.45
C VAL A 223 -17.65 16.42 -4.25
N THR A 224 -18.30 16.55 -5.41
CA THR A 224 -18.74 15.47 -6.29
C THR A 224 -17.64 14.55 -6.79
N ASP A 225 -16.40 15.02 -6.79
CA ASP A 225 -15.24 14.25 -7.25
C ASP A 225 -14.82 13.17 -6.22
N TRP A 226 -15.18 13.33 -4.94
CA TRP A 226 -14.72 12.47 -3.84
C TRP A 226 -15.62 11.23 -3.67
N ARG A 227 -15.02 10.11 -3.26
CA ARG A 227 -15.72 8.87 -2.83
C ARG A 227 -15.34 8.51 -1.40
N LEU A 228 -16.25 7.89 -0.66
CA LEU A 228 -16.07 7.52 0.75
C LEU A 228 -15.82 6.01 0.89
N LEU A 229 -14.65 5.56 0.45
CA LEU A 229 -14.23 4.15 0.43
C LEU A 229 -13.67 3.70 1.80
N PHE A 230 -14.33 4.03 2.90
CA PHE A 230 -13.75 4.17 4.26
C PHE A 230 -12.84 5.41 4.43
N GLY A 231 -12.01 5.73 3.45
CA GLY A 231 -11.34 7.03 3.34
C GLY A 231 -12.13 7.98 2.42
N GLY A 232 -11.98 9.29 2.63
CA GLY A 232 -12.35 10.28 1.62
C GLY A 232 -11.28 10.29 0.54
N MET A 233 -11.60 9.82 -0.66
CA MET A 233 -10.61 9.59 -1.73
C MET A 233 -10.99 10.27 -3.04
N VAL A 234 -9.98 10.78 -3.75
CA VAL A 234 -10.10 11.28 -5.12
C VAL A 234 -8.81 11.03 -5.91
N PHE A 235 -8.94 10.76 -7.21
CA PHE A 235 -7.81 10.57 -8.11
C PHE A 235 -7.96 11.45 -9.34
N TYR A 236 -6.89 12.16 -9.68
CA TYR A 236 -6.83 13.03 -10.86
C TYR A 236 -5.70 12.55 -11.78
N PRO A 237 -6.02 12.03 -12.98
CA PRO A 237 -5.02 11.75 -13.99
C PRO A 237 -4.27 13.04 -14.36
N THR A 238 -2.94 12.97 -14.48
CA THR A 238 -2.11 14.10 -14.91
C THR A 238 -1.28 13.71 -16.13
N ARG A 239 -0.92 14.69 -16.96
CA ARG A 239 -0.16 14.44 -18.20
C ARG A 239 1.31 14.10 -17.98
N ASP A 240 1.89 14.57 -16.88
CA ASP A 240 3.29 14.37 -16.52
C ASP A 240 3.54 14.65 -15.03
N PHE A 241 4.76 14.32 -14.58
CA PHE A 241 5.20 14.51 -13.20
C PHE A 241 5.22 15.98 -12.77
N GLU A 242 5.48 16.91 -13.70
CA GLU A 242 5.50 18.35 -13.40
C GLU A 242 4.10 18.88 -13.06
N GLN A 243 3.08 18.47 -13.82
CA GLN A 243 1.68 18.79 -13.49
C GLN A 243 1.29 18.18 -12.15
N SER A 244 1.63 16.91 -11.92
CA SER A 244 1.42 16.25 -10.63
C SER A 244 2.06 17.00 -9.46
N ALA A 245 3.33 17.42 -9.58
CA ALA A 245 4.03 18.15 -8.53
C ALA A 245 3.48 19.57 -8.29
N THR A 246 3.01 20.23 -9.35
CA THR A 246 2.32 21.53 -9.26
C THR A 246 1.03 21.39 -8.46
N PHE A 247 0.17 20.46 -8.85
CA PHE A 247 -1.10 20.24 -8.16
C PHE A 247 -0.89 19.71 -6.74
N ALA A 248 0.08 18.82 -6.50
CA ALA A 248 0.43 18.35 -5.16
C ALA A 248 0.81 19.51 -4.22
N SER A 249 1.47 20.56 -4.72
CA SER A 249 1.81 21.76 -3.95
C SER A 249 0.56 22.54 -3.53
N ASN A 250 -0.44 22.62 -4.42
CA ASN A 250 -1.73 23.24 -4.13
C ASN A 250 -2.52 22.43 -3.07
N VAL A 251 -2.54 21.10 -3.18
CA VAL A 251 -3.19 20.22 -2.20
C VAL A 251 -2.48 20.30 -0.84
N ALA A 252 -1.15 20.28 -0.82
CA ALA A 252 -0.35 20.45 0.39
C ALA A 252 -0.65 21.77 1.11
N GLN A 253 -0.76 22.87 0.35
CA GLN A 253 -1.19 24.15 0.88
C GLN A 253 -2.57 24.09 1.52
N VAL A 254 -3.56 23.46 0.87
CA VAL A 254 -4.91 23.31 1.43
C VAL A 254 -4.87 22.49 2.72
N ALA A 255 -4.17 21.34 2.72
CA ALA A 255 -4.04 20.46 3.88
C ALA A 255 -3.49 21.20 5.10
N ASP A 256 -2.40 21.96 4.92
CA ASP A 256 -1.76 22.71 6.01
C ASP A 256 -2.59 23.91 6.47
N GLU A 257 -3.25 24.64 5.57
CA GLU A 257 -4.07 25.81 5.93
C GLU A 257 -5.37 25.44 6.64
N VAL A 258 -6.01 24.34 6.23
CA VAL A 258 -7.21 23.83 6.89
C VAL A 258 -6.84 23.03 8.15
N GLY A 259 -5.62 22.48 8.19
CA GLY A 259 -5.13 21.65 9.29
C GLY A 259 -5.67 20.22 9.26
N LEU A 260 -6.13 19.73 8.10
CA LEU A 260 -6.53 18.33 7.90
C LEU A 260 -5.41 17.60 7.15
N PRO A 261 -4.66 16.69 7.80
CA PRO A 261 -3.62 15.93 7.13
C PRO A 261 -4.18 15.07 5.99
N LEU A 262 -3.48 15.07 4.85
CA LEU A 262 -3.85 14.28 3.67
C LEU A 262 -2.70 13.36 3.28
N MET A 263 -3.04 12.21 2.73
CA MET A 263 -2.12 11.38 1.96
C MET A 263 -2.18 11.86 0.52
N ILE A 264 -1.04 12.29 -0.02
CA ILE A 264 -0.91 12.80 -1.38
C ILE A 264 0.07 11.91 -2.11
N ASP A 265 -0.44 10.97 -2.89
CA ASP A 265 0.34 9.94 -3.57
C ASP A 265 0.50 10.33 -5.05
N ILE A 266 1.72 10.60 -5.49
CA ILE A 266 2.06 10.99 -6.86
C ILE A 266 2.62 9.77 -7.58
N ARG A 267 2.07 9.47 -8.75
CA ARG A 267 2.41 8.34 -9.61
C ARG A 267 2.51 8.79 -11.07
N PRO A 268 3.12 8.00 -11.97
CA PRO A 268 3.16 8.34 -13.40
C PRO A 268 1.78 8.58 -14.02
N ALA A 269 0.75 7.89 -13.52
CA ALA A 269 -0.61 8.00 -14.02
C ALA A 269 -1.38 9.24 -13.49
N GLY A 270 -0.94 9.86 -12.40
CA GLY A 270 -1.68 10.94 -11.75
C GLY A 270 -1.45 11.04 -10.24
N ILE A 271 -2.32 11.80 -9.58
CA ILE A 271 -2.28 12.04 -8.14
C ILE A 271 -3.50 11.41 -7.47
N MET A 272 -3.26 10.67 -6.37
CA MET A 272 -4.29 10.20 -5.47
C MET A 272 -4.24 10.99 -4.17
N ILE A 273 -5.41 11.41 -3.70
CA ILE A 273 -5.56 12.15 -2.45
C ILE A 273 -6.53 11.36 -1.59
N ASP A 274 -6.11 11.06 -0.36
CA ASP A 274 -6.85 10.25 0.59
C ASP A 274 -6.72 10.83 2.00
N THR A 275 -7.82 10.90 2.74
CA THR A 275 -7.83 11.33 4.14
C THR A 275 -7.27 10.26 5.09
N GLY A 276 -7.25 9.00 4.67
CA GLY A 276 -7.10 7.82 5.51
C GLY A 276 -8.43 7.35 6.10
N LYS A 277 -8.44 6.11 6.63
CA LYS A 277 -9.63 5.44 7.16
C LYS A 277 -10.37 6.33 8.16
N ASP A 278 -11.65 6.59 7.87
CA ASP A 278 -12.63 7.33 8.66
C ASP A 278 -12.26 8.80 8.94
N GLN A 279 -11.14 9.31 8.43
CA GLN A 279 -10.70 10.69 8.69
C GLN A 279 -11.52 11.73 7.91
N TRP A 280 -12.32 11.29 6.93
CA TRP A 280 -13.27 12.15 6.23
C TRP A 280 -14.44 12.59 7.13
N GLU A 281 -14.65 11.94 8.27
CA GLU A 281 -15.67 12.33 9.27
C GLU A 281 -15.30 13.63 10.01
N ASP A 282 -14.06 14.10 9.88
CA ASP A 282 -13.64 15.39 10.42
C ASP A 282 -14.48 16.54 9.82
N GLU A 283 -14.95 17.46 10.65
CA GLU A 283 -15.77 18.60 10.23
C GLU A 283 -15.12 19.47 9.15
N ARG A 284 -13.78 19.44 9.07
CA ARG A 284 -12.98 20.19 8.09
C ARG A 284 -12.94 19.53 6.72
N PHE A 285 -13.31 18.25 6.58
CA PHE A 285 -13.23 17.51 5.32
C PHE A 285 -13.99 18.21 4.19
N GLY A 286 -15.22 18.68 4.44
CA GLY A 286 -16.02 19.35 3.41
C GLY A 286 -15.37 20.61 2.84
N GLU A 287 -14.63 21.37 3.66
CA GLU A 287 -13.85 22.53 3.20
C GLU A 287 -12.63 22.08 2.39
N THR A 288 -11.83 21.17 2.93
CA THR A 288 -10.63 20.61 2.27
C THR A 288 -10.99 20.05 0.90
N ALA A 289 -11.99 19.18 0.83
CA ALA A 289 -12.41 18.50 -0.39
C ALA A 289 -12.86 19.49 -1.47
N ARG A 290 -13.60 20.55 -1.10
CA ARG A 290 -14.04 21.59 -2.04
C ARG A 290 -12.87 22.42 -2.57
N ARG A 291 -11.94 22.82 -1.70
CA ARG A 291 -10.76 23.61 -2.10
C ARG A 291 -9.84 22.81 -3.02
N VAL A 292 -9.58 21.54 -2.70
CA VAL A 292 -8.81 20.63 -3.56
C VAL A 292 -9.47 20.47 -4.92
N GLN A 293 -10.78 20.24 -4.95
CA GLN A 293 -11.54 20.09 -6.19
C GLN A 293 -11.53 21.36 -7.04
N THR A 294 -11.66 22.55 -6.41
CA THR A 294 -11.53 23.83 -7.12
C THR A 294 -10.14 23.97 -7.74
N ALA A 295 -9.08 23.71 -6.98
CA ALA A 295 -7.71 23.76 -7.50
C ALA A 295 -7.50 22.78 -8.68
N ALA A 296 -8.05 21.57 -8.59
CA ALA A 296 -8.00 20.59 -9.67
C ALA A 296 -8.66 21.13 -10.95
N ARG A 297 -9.85 21.74 -10.82
CA ARG A 297 -10.60 22.30 -11.95
C ARG A 297 -9.92 23.53 -12.56
N GLU A 298 -9.27 24.36 -11.76
CA GLU A 298 -8.45 25.50 -12.23
C GLU A 298 -7.26 25.02 -13.06
N GLU A 299 -6.72 23.83 -12.76
CA GLU A 299 -5.68 23.16 -13.56
C GLU A 299 -6.24 22.32 -14.73
N GLY A 300 -7.55 22.31 -14.93
CA GLY A 300 -8.22 21.55 -15.99
C GLY A 300 -8.27 20.04 -15.76
N LEU A 301 -8.04 19.58 -14.51
CA LEU A 301 -8.11 18.17 -14.15
C LEU A 301 -9.56 17.73 -13.93
N THR A 302 -9.83 16.46 -14.26
CA THR A 302 -11.12 15.80 -14.04
C THR A 302 -10.87 14.53 -13.25
N ALA A 303 -11.64 14.31 -12.18
CA ALA A 303 -11.49 13.12 -11.36
C ALA A 303 -11.84 11.83 -12.13
N ASP A 304 -11.08 10.77 -11.90
CA ASP A 304 -11.35 9.43 -12.42
C ASP A 304 -11.59 8.45 -11.26
N PRO A 305 -12.86 8.11 -10.94
CA PRO A 305 -13.17 7.22 -9.83
C PRO A 305 -12.76 5.76 -10.08
N ARG A 306 -12.45 5.37 -11.33
CA ARG A 306 -12.16 3.97 -11.69
C ARG A 306 -10.86 3.44 -11.10
N ARG A 307 -9.98 4.35 -10.67
CA ARG A 307 -8.70 4.06 -10.02
C ARG A 307 -8.80 4.00 -8.49
N LEU A 308 -9.93 4.42 -7.92
CA LEU A 308 -10.09 4.47 -6.47
C LEU A 308 -10.30 3.06 -5.92
N ARG A 309 -9.50 2.74 -4.90
CA ARG A 309 -9.59 1.52 -4.13
C ARG A 309 -9.03 1.79 -2.74
N PHE A 310 -9.75 1.31 -1.74
CA PHE A 310 -9.26 1.21 -0.38
C PHE A 310 -9.18 -0.28 -0.02
N LEU A 311 -8.00 -0.70 0.39
CA LEU A 311 -7.73 -2.05 0.86
C LEU A 311 -7.56 -2.03 2.39
N GLN A 312 -8.27 -2.92 3.06
CA GLN A 312 -8.05 -3.27 4.46
C GLN A 312 -7.91 -4.79 4.56
N VAL A 313 -7.05 -5.24 5.46
CA VAL A 313 -6.86 -6.67 5.72
C VAL A 313 -7.51 -7.04 7.04
N CYS A 314 -8.26 -8.13 7.03
CA CYS A 314 -9.01 -8.63 8.15
C CYS A 314 -8.39 -9.93 8.65
N ILE A 315 -8.19 -10.05 9.96
CA ILE A 315 -7.74 -11.28 10.61
C ILE A 315 -8.77 -11.70 11.67
N ASP A 316 -9.36 -12.88 11.47
CA ASP A 316 -10.23 -13.53 12.43
C ASP A 316 -9.38 -14.16 13.55
N ALA A 317 -9.70 -13.83 14.80
CA ALA A 317 -8.98 -14.33 15.97
C ALA A 317 -9.93 -14.63 17.14
N VAL A 318 -9.59 -15.63 17.94
CA VAL A 318 -10.29 -15.94 19.20
C VAL A 318 -9.82 -15.00 20.31
N ASP A 319 -8.51 -14.81 20.44
CA ASP A 319 -7.84 -13.87 21.34
C ASP A 319 -7.36 -12.65 20.54
N VAL A 320 -8.33 -11.81 20.17
CA VAL A 320 -8.09 -10.57 19.41
C VAL A 320 -7.01 -9.69 20.06
N PRO A 321 -6.98 -9.44 21.38
CA PRO A 321 -5.92 -8.65 21.99
C PRO A 321 -4.50 -9.19 21.73
N SER A 322 -4.28 -10.50 21.88
CA SER A 322 -2.95 -11.10 21.69
C SER A 322 -2.52 -11.08 20.22
N VAL A 323 -3.43 -11.43 19.31
CA VAL A 323 -3.16 -11.39 17.85
C VAL A 323 -2.90 -9.94 17.40
N ARG A 324 -3.75 -8.99 17.80
CA ARG A 324 -3.58 -7.56 17.48
C ARG A 324 -2.24 -7.02 17.95
N GLU A 325 -1.82 -7.35 19.17
CA GLU A 325 -0.52 -6.89 19.70
C GLU A 325 0.66 -7.43 18.91
N PHE A 326 0.62 -8.72 18.53
CA PHE A 326 1.63 -9.31 17.66
C PHE A 326 1.76 -8.54 16.34
N TRP A 327 0.66 -8.37 15.61
CA TRP A 327 0.67 -7.69 14.30
C TRP A 327 1.05 -6.20 14.43
N ARG A 328 0.60 -5.52 15.49
CA ARG A 328 1.00 -4.15 15.79
C ARG A 328 2.51 -4.01 15.92
N VAL A 329 3.14 -4.92 16.67
CA VAL A 329 4.59 -4.93 16.89
C VAL A 329 5.34 -5.35 15.63
N VAL A 330 4.89 -6.40 14.95
CA VAL A 330 5.50 -6.92 13.71
C VAL A 330 5.50 -5.88 12.59
N LEU A 331 4.49 -5.04 12.49
CA LEU A 331 4.40 -4.03 11.43
C LEU A 331 4.93 -2.65 11.86
N GLY A 332 5.20 -2.46 13.16
CA GLY A 332 5.51 -1.14 13.72
C GLY A 332 4.32 -0.18 13.66
N TYR A 333 3.10 -0.73 13.72
CA TYR A 333 1.85 0.01 13.63
C TYR A 333 1.41 0.58 14.99
N GLN A 334 0.39 1.42 14.96
CA GLN A 334 -0.31 1.93 16.12
C GLN A 334 -1.72 1.38 16.19
N ASN A 335 -2.26 1.28 17.41
CA ASN A 335 -3.67 1.01 17.61
C ASN A 335 -4.49 2.21 17.14
N ASP A 336 -5.62 1.95 16.48
CA ASP A 336 -6.66 2.96 16.35
C ASP A 336 -7.08 3.44 17.75
N PRO A 337 -7.19 4.76 17.98
CA PRO A 337 -7.50 5.31 19.29
C PRO A 337 -8.96 5.07 19.72
N ARG A 338 -9.85 4.67 18.81
CA ARG A 338 -11.26 4.41 19.13
C ARG A 338 -11.40 3.03 19.78
N GLU A 339 -11.93 3.00 21.01
CA GLU A 339 -12.01 1.75 21.79
C GLU A 339 -12.94 0.68 21.20
N PHE A 340 -13.89 1.09 20.36
CA PHE A 340 -14.88 0.19 19.74
C PHE A 340 -14.39 -0.46 18.43
N VAL A 341 -13.19 -0.12 17.96
CA VAL A 341 -12.58 -0.77 16.79
C VAL A 341 -11.28 -1.47 17.21
N THR A 342 -10.95 -2.54 16.48
CA THR A 342 -9.76 -3.34 16.74
C THR A 342 -8.61 -3.00 15.78
N ASP A 343 -8.81 -2.00 14.92
CA ASP A 343 -7.88 -1.63 13.87
C ASP A 343 -6.49 -1.27 14.40
N ILE A 344 -5.49 -1.58 13.58
CA ILE A 344 -4.14 -1.04 13.65
C ILE A 344 -3.79 -0.37 12.33
N TYR A 345 -2.95 0.65 12.37
CA TYR A 345 -2.57 1.41 11.18
C TYR A 345 -1.10 1.82 11.21
N ASP A 346 -0.50 1.99 10.03
CA ASP A 346 0.83 2.57 9.89
C ASP A 346 0.81 4.02 10.39
N PRO A 347 1.61 4.41 11.39
CA PRO A 347 1.63 5.78 11.92
C PRO A 347 1.95 6.86 10.88
N ARG A 348 2.62 6.51 9.78
CA ARG A 348 2.91 7.40 8.65
C ARG A 348 1.90 7.25 7.51
N ARG A 349 0.97 6.31 7.62
CA ARG A 349 -0.04 5.96 6.61
C ARG A 349 0.59 5.65 5.25
N LEU A 350 1.69 4.90 5.27
CA LEU A 350 2.36 4.40 4.06
C LEU A 350 1.83 3.01 3.66
N ASN A 351 1.30 2.27 4.63
CA ASN A 351 0.73 0.95 4.43
C ASN A 351 -0.72 0.89 4.96
N HIS A 352 -1.46 -0.13 4.51
CA HIS A 352 -2.88 -0.28 4.80
C HIS A 352 -3.18 -0.67 6.25
N PRO A 353 -4.34 -0.25 6.78
CA PRO A 353 -4.78 -0.67 8.10
C PRO A 353 -5.22 -2.14 8.10
N MET A 354 -5.10 -2.77 9.27
CA MET A 354 -5.62 -4.11 9.51
C MET A 354 -6.67 -4.06 10.60
N ILE A 355 -7.71 -4.90 10.50
CA ILE A 355 -8.76 -5.08 11.50
C ILE A 355 -8.78 -6.52 12.01
N PHE A 356 -9.13 -6.70 13.28
CA PHE A 356 -9.17 -8.01 13.91
C PHE A 356 -10.59 -8.34 14.34
N GLN A 357 -11.16 -9.40 13.77
CA GLN A 357 -12.55 -9.76 13.99
C GLN A 357 -12.64 -10.94 14.96
N GLN A 358 -13.65 -10.91 15.84
CA GLN A 358 -13.84 -11.96 16.83
C GLN A 358 -14.34 -13.24 16.16
N MET A 359 -13.57 -14.32 16.33
CA MET A 359 -13.91 -15.66 15.88
C MET A 359 -14.55 -16.49 17.02
N ASP A 360 -15.43 -17.44 16.68
CA ASP A 360 -15.98 -18.40 17.65
C ASP A 360 -14.87 -19.33 18.15
N PRO A 361 -14.59 -19.40 19.47
CA PRO A 361 -13.60 -20.32 20.03
C PRO A 361 -13.87 -21.80 19.72
N ASN A 362 -15.11 -22.17 19.39
CA ASN A 362 -15.50 -23.55 19.11
C ASN A 362 -15.23 -23.98 17.66
N ASP A 363 -14.81 -23.08 16.77
CA ASP A 363 -14.43 -23.42 15.40
C ASP A 363 -12.99 -23.97 15.36
N ILE A 364 -12.79 -25.09 16.07
CA ILE A 364 -11.49 -25.72 16.30
C ILE A 364 -10.83 -26.16 15.01
N ALA A 365 -11.60 -26.77 14.09
CA ALA A 365 -11.06 -27.27 12.83
C ALA A 365 -10.47 -26.15 11.97
N ARG A 366 -11.15 -25.00 11.87
CA ARG A 366 -10.63 -23.81 11.16
C ARG A 366 -9.39 -23.26 11.84
N ARG A 367 -9.32 -23.30 13.18
CA ARG A 367 -8.16 -22.82 13.95
C ARG A 367 -6.90 -23.69 13.79
N GLU A 368 -7.08 -24.99 13.61
CA GLU A 368 -5.98 -25.94 13.41
C GLU A 368 -5.48 -25.95 11.95
N GLN A 369 -6.29 -25.46 11.01
CA GLN A 369 -5.88 -25.32 9.62
C GLN A 369 -4.97 -24.10 9.44
N ARG A 370 -3.78 -24.29 8.87
CA ARG A 370 -2.88 -23.19 8.45
C ARG A 370 -3.57 -22.32 7.39
N ASN A 371 -3.41 -21.00 7.43
CA ASN A 371 -4.04 -20.11 6.44
C ASN A 371 -3.42 -20.22 5.04
N ARG A 372 -4.23 -19.95 4.01
CA ARG A 372 -3.77 -19.82 2.62
C ARG A 372 -3.16 -18.46 2.32
N ILE A 373 -3.68 -17.41 2.94
CA ILE A 373 -3.13 -16.05 2.83
C ILE A 373 -2.09 -15.84 3.94
N HIS A 374 -0.95 -15.27 3.60
CA HIS A 374 0.13 -14.93 4.54
C HIS A 374 0.90 -13.69 4.05
N LEU A 375 1.68 -13.09 4.95
CA LEU A 375 2.36 -11.81 4.71
C LEU A 375 3.87 -11.98 4.58
N ASP A 376 4.45 -11.37 3.56
CA ASP A 376 5.88 -11.08 3.52
C ASP A 376 6.13 -9.63 3.97
N LEU A 377 7.03 -9.48 4.95
CA LEU A 377 7.50 -8.19 5.44
C LEU A 377 8.99 -8.04 5.11
N TYR A 378 9.29 -7.14 4.17
CA TYR A 378 10.64 -6.78 3.80
C TYR A 378 11.08 -5.51 4.52
N LEU A 379 12.20 -5.60 5.23
CA LEU A 379 12.77 -4.52 6.02
C LEU A 379 14.22 -4.21 5.61
N PRO A 380 14.74 -3.04 6.00
CA PRO A 380 16.17 -2.79 5.98
C PRO A 380 16.90 -3.87 6.79
N ASP A 381 18.06 -4.33 6.30
CA ASP A 381 18.82 -5.45 6.89
C ASP A 381 19.09 -5.24 8.40
N ASP A 382 19.40 -3.99 8.78
CA ASP A 382 19.66 -3.58 10.16
C ASP A 382 18.41 -3.58 11.06
N GLN A 383 17.21 -3.69 10.49
CA GLN A 383 15.93 -3.74 11.22
C GLN A 383 15.39 -5.16 11.38
N VAL A 384 15.80 -6.12 10.53
CA VAL A 384 15.23 -7.49 10.50
C VAL A 384 15.40 -8.21 11.82
N ALA A 385 16.61 -8.23 12.38
CA ALA A 385 16.88 -8.93 13.64
C ALA A 385 16.08 -8.35 14.81
N GLY A 386 16.01 -7.01 14.89
CA GLY A 386 15.21 -6.32 15.89
C GLY A 386 13.72 -6.63 15.76
N ARG A 387 13.19 -6.66 14.52
CA ARG A 387 11.77 -6.97 14.28
C ARG A 387 11.42 -8.42 14.64
N LYS A 388 12.27 -9.38 14.28
CA LYS A 388 12.09 -10.79 14.67
C LYS A 388 12.05 -10.97 16.19
N LEU A 389 12.98 -10.34 16.91
CA LEU A 389 12.99 -10.38 18.37
C LEU A 389 11.72 -9.75 18.97
N ALA A 390 11.26 -8.64 18.43
CA ALA A 390 10.03 -7.98 18.88
C ALA A 390 8.79 -8.86 18.62
N ALA A 391 8.72 -9.52 17.47
CA ALA A 391 7.65 -10.46 17.12
C ALA A 391 7.57 -11.63 18.12
N LEU A 392 8.71 -12.23 18.47
CA LEU A 392 8.79 -13.31 19.47
C LEU A 392 8.39 -12.80 20.87
N ALA A 393 8.82 -11.59 21.24
CA ALA A 393 8.44 -10.98 22.52
C ALA A 393 6.93 -10.69 22.60
N ALA A 394 6.28 -10.44 21.47
CA ALA A 394 4.83 -10.26 21.35
C ALA A 394 4.04 -11.59 21.26
N GLY A 395 4.66 -12.72 21.66
CA GLY A 395 4.00 -14.04 21.70
C GLY A 395 4.12 -14.86 20.42
N GLY A 396 4.86 -14.36 19.43
CA GLY A 396 5.13 -15.08 18.19
C GLY A 396 6.04 -16.29 18.34
N ARG A 397 5.97 -17.21 17.39
CA ARG A 397 6.77 -18.44 17.37
C ARG A 397 7.23 -18.77 15.96
N TYR A 398 8.45 -19.25 15.80
CA TYR A 398 8.90 -19.77 14.51
C TYR A 398 8.07 -20.98 14.09
N THR A 399 7.59 -21.01 12.86
CA THR A 399 6.84 -22.15 12.30
C THR A 399 7.74 -23.17 11.61
N ARG A 400 8.97 -22.77 11.27
CA ARG A 400 9.98 -23.58 10.59
C ARG A 400 11.37 -23.31 11.18
N ASP A 401 12.25 -24.29 11.06
CA ASP A 401 13.65 -24.20 11.51
C ASP A 401 14.56 -23.39 10.55
N ASP A 402 13.99 -22.77 9.52
CA ASP A 402 14.71 -21.89 8.57
C ASP A 402 14.89 -20.45 9.07
N GLY A 403 14.24 -20.10 10.19
CA GLY A 403 14.35 -18.80 10.85
C GLY A 403 13.70 -17.63 10.11
N GLY A 404 12.89 -17.89 9.06
CA GLY A 404 12.22 -16.88 8.24
C GLY A 404 10.81 -16.54 8.73
N THR A 405 9.97 -17.57 8.88
CA THR A 405 8.54 -17.44 9.15
C THR A 405 8.23 -17.44 10.65
N ILE A 406 7.48 -16.44 11.11
CA ILE A 406 6.98 -16.34 12.47
C ILE A 406 5.46 -16.36 12.42
N ALA A 407 4.85 -17.24 13.22
CA ALA A 407 3.42 -17.24 13.46
C ALA A 407 3.06 -16.35 14.65
N ASP A 408 1.91 -15.70 14.56
CA ASP A 408 1.22 -15.07 15.68
C ASP A 408 0.72 -16.13 16.70
N PRO A 409 0.15 -15.72 17.86
CA PRO A 409 -0.34 -16.65 18.87
C PRO A 409 -1.38 -17.69 18.39
N GLU A 410 -2.04 -17.45 17.26
CA GLU A 410 -3.06 -18.33 16.68
C GLU A 410 -2.62 -19.03 15.39
N GLY A 411 -1.36 -18.86 14.97
CA GLY A 411 -0.79 -19.56 13.82
C GLY A 411 -0.92 -18.82 12.48
N ASN A 412 -1.30 -17.54 12.47
CA ASN A 412 -1.25 -16.74 11.24
C ASN A 412 0.20 -16.32 10.98
N GLU A 413 0.68 -16.47 9.73
CA GLU A 413 2.11 -16.45 9.43
C GLU A 413 2.56 -15.13 8.77
N VAL A 414 3.77 -14.71 9.12
CA VAL A 414 4.51 -13.63 8.48
C VAL A 414 5.97 -14.05 8.25
N ASP A 415 6.45 -13.84 7.03
CA ASP A 415 7.86 -13.99 6.66
C ASP A 415 8.58 -12.66 6.82
N ILE A 416 9.57 -12.59 7.72
CA ILE A 416 10.34 -11.36 7.96
C ILE A 416 11.70 -11.48 7.28
N GLY A 417 11.84 -10.78 6.16
CA GLY A 417 12.98 -10.88 5.26
C GLY A 417 13.76 -9.57 5.11
N LYS A 418 14.99 -9.71 4.62
CA LYS A 418 15.75 -8.62 4.00
C LYS A 418 15.72 -8.77 2.49
N ALA A 419 15.88 -7.66 1.81
CA ALA A 419 15.82 -7.61 0.36
C ALA A 419 17.18 -7.57 -0.35
N ILE A 420 18.24 -7.19 0.35
CA ILE A 420 19.56 -7.04 -0.26
C ILE A 420 20.24 -8.40 -0.28
N ALA A 421 20.54 -8.90 -1.48
CA ALA A 421 21.39 -10.07 -1.65
C ALA A 421 22.74 -9.83 -0.97
N ASP A 422 23.19 -10.80 -0.17
CA ASP A 422 24.43 -10.71 0.58
C ASP A 422 25.62 -10.36 -0.32
N ARG A 423 26.59 -9.63 0.24
CA ARG A 423 27.85 -9.38 -0.45
C ARG A 423 28.50 -10.72 -0.80
N PRO A 424 29.07 -10.86 -2.02
CA PRO A 424 29.95 -11.98 -2.29
C PRO A 424 31.06 -12.00 -1.23
N VAL A 425 31.24 -13.15 -0.58
CA VAL A 425 32.28 -13.37 0.45
C VAL A 425 33.66 -13.28 -0.16
#